data_AF-A0A954Z2C3-F1
#
_entry.id   AF-A0A954Z2C3-F1
#
_cell.length_a   1.000
_cell.length_b   1.000
_cell.length_c   1.000
_cell.angle_alpha   90.00
_cell.angle_beta   90.00
_cell.angle_gamma   90.00
#
_symmetry.space_group_name_H-M   'P 1'
#
loop_
_entity.id
_entity.type
_entity.pdbx_description
1 polymer ?
#
loop_
_entity_poly.entity_id
_entity_poly.type
_entity_poly.pdbx_seq_one_letter_code
_entity_poly.pdbx_strand_id
1 'polypeptide(L)'
;MFHRGAVFLVASLCLVIATGMTCPAQFVATDDPELSALFEPAPMRELDTYDLFGKSLSRDEARQMVVDAGMDPEVDESYLRLGLVHYTQELIDKGRTQFLQGQLGDPFSISNIISFASEFGKSTVQSALDSLDPTKDPDGTATFLRDVLLTCLLRPKDPTTNLEVTLTRDLHIGSTPIPAGTVMRTGLDVQAGNFTPVGFDGGAVSCAICHASVDTVTGREIVGRANTDLDIGLFLALSPNSAGAFIKVNRDDFDPMDPRFPRTGRTIVNSKGDEVTLPDPIAYETAMDDFLLSMPKGTFDAGPDSRTSLVRVPDNFVIGEGGMGWDGGFNIGPFGGVTAFSSAVHSFELSMSSPFFSPESVLEIDPEVFLGVILQNAADPALRIPDGVRPSVWLKENFPLAERERLMEIPSFPDPTLFSLNGLVFNPPGERVMESANALAAFQTSLNVPPNRTPENFTALISGAVQRGGEVFLAAKCNECHIPPYFTDRVIHTVDELGVNPVRGKARNSLQGRLVAARLPAFDLVGPLPADAPMIDLPPAEGTDDNLHLPPGLSQ
;
A
#
# COMPACT_ATOMS: atom_id res chain seq x y z
N MET A 1 3.55 43.16 54.51
CA MET A 1 3.42 41.70 54.80
C MET A 1 2.64 40.91 53.73
N PHE A 2 2.07 41.52 52.69
CA PHE A 2 1.20 40.84 51.70
C PHE A 2 1.85 40.49 50.34
N HIS A 3 3.17 40.62 50.17
CA HIS A 3 3.84 40.41 48.88
C HIS A 3 4.78 39.20 48.81
N ARG A 4 5.00 38.48 49.93
CA ARG A 4 5.85 37.28 49.93
C ARG A 4 5.09 35.96 49.78
N GLY A 5 3.77 35.95 50.01
CA GLY A 5 2.94 34.75 49.85
C GLY A 5 2.51 34.46 48.40
N ALA A 6 2.26 35.48 47.58
CA ALA A 6 1.80 35.30 46.20
C ALA A 6 2.89 34.80 45.25
N VAL A 7 4.15 35.19 45.48
CA VAL A 7 5.29 34.75 44.64
C VAL A 7 5.62 33.28 44.88
N PHE A 8 5.45 32.78 46.12
CA PHE A 8 5.63 31.36 46.41
C PHE A 8 4.52 30.50 45.80
N LEU A 9 3.27 30.96 45.80
CA LEU A 9 2.16 30.19 45.22
C LEU A 9 2.28 30.08 43.69
N VAL A 10 2.71 31.14 43.00
CA VAL A 10 2.90 31.13 41.54
C VAL A 10 4.15 30.34 41.15
N ALA A 11 5.24 30.40 41.93
CA ALA A 11 6.42 29.57 41.69
C ALA A 11 6.12 28.07 41.91
N SER A 12 5.33 27.72 42.92
CA SER A 12 4.90 26.33 43.15
C SER A 12 3.91 25.82 42.10
N LEU A 13 3.00 26.68 41.60
CA LEU A 13 2.08 26.30 40.52
C LEU A 13 2.81 26.15 39.17
N CYS A 14 3.79 27.02 38.88
CA CYS A 14 4.66 26.86 37.71
C CYS A 14 5.59 25.64 37.84
N LEU A 15 6.01 25.26 39.05
CA LEU A 15 6.79 24.04 39.26
C LEU A 15 5.92 22.79 39.03
N VAL A 16 4.65 22.78 39.47
CA VAL A 16 3.71 21.67 39.22
C VAL A 16 3.31 21.57 37.74
N ILE A 17 3.23 22.71 37.02
CA ILE A 17 2.98 22.72 35.57
C ILE A 17 4.24 22.31 34.80
N ALA A 18 5.44 22.66 35.27
CA ALA A 18 6.71 22.24 34.66
C ALA A 18 7.09 20.78 34.98
N THR A 19 6.66 20.23 36.12
CA THR A 19 6.83 18.80 36.44
C THR A 19 5.65 17.94 35.97
N GLY A 20 4.52 18.53 35.55
CA GLY A 20 3.38 17.80 34.99
C GLY A 20 3.63 17.16 33.62
N MET A 21 4.83 17.35 33.04
CA MET A 21 5.31 16.65 31.85
C MET A 21 6.13 15.40 32.18
N THR A 22 6.12 14.94 33.44
CA THR A 22 6.71 13.64 33.80
C THR A 22 5.87 12.51 33.20
N CYS A 23 6.46 11.88 32.19
CA CYS A 23 6.31 10.48 31.77
C CYS A 23 5.02 9.75 32.20
N PRO A 24 4.18 9.27 31.27
CA PRO A 24 3.03 8.40 31.59
C PRO A 24 3.42 7.14 32.41
N ALA A 25 4.70 6.76 32.41
CA ALA A 25 5.25 5.65 33.18
C ALA A 25 5.00 5.72 34.70
N GLN A 26 4.76 6.90 35.29
CA GLN A 26 4.51 6.99 36.75
C GLN A 26 3.07 6.64 37.17
N PHE A 27 2.11 6.58 36.24
CA PHE A 27 0.71 6.28 36.58
C PHE A 27 0.36 4.79 36.56
N VAL A 28 1.27 3.94 36.08
CA VAL A 28 1.07 2.49 36.00
C VAL A 28 2.28 1.76 36.60
N ALA A 29 2.62 2.10 37.84
CA ALA A 29 3.63 1.35 38.58
C ALA A 29 3.00 0.06 39.11
N THR A 30 3.46 -1.08 38.60
CA THR A 30 3.11 -2.42 39.06
C THR A 30 4.40 -3.17 39.39
N ASP A 31 4.37 -4.02 40.42
CA ASP A 31 5.48 -4.93 40.73
C ASP A 31 5.43 -6.22 39.88
N ASP A 32 4.36 -6.41 39.09
CA ASP A 32 4.20 -7.52 38.16
C ASP A 32 4.95 -7.24 36.84
N PRO A 33 6.02 -8.00 36.52
CA PRO A 33 6.80 -7.77 35.30
C PRO A 33 6.03 -7.98 34.00
N GLU A 34 5.08 -8.92 33.95
CA GLU A 34 4.28 -9.18 32.74
C GLU A 34 3.33 -8.02 32.47
N LEU A 35 2.71 -7.49 33.53
CA LEU A 35 1.86 -6.32 33.45
C LEU A 35 2.67 -5.05 33.15
N SER A 36 3.90 -4.93 33.67
CA SER A 36 4.80 -3.82 33.34
C SER A 36 5.16 -3.79 31.86
N ALA A 37 5.45 -4.96 31.27
CA ALA A 37 5.82 -5.08 29.86
C ALA A 37 4.72 -4.59 28.90
N LEU A 38 3.43 -4.70 29.28
CA LEU A 38 2.30 -4.18 28.48
C LEU A 38 2.31 -2.65 28.33
N PHE A 39 3.02 -1.93 29.21
CA PHE A 39 3.01 -0.46 29.23
C PHE A 39 4.32 0.16 28.78
N GLU A 40 5.32 -0.66 28.45
CA GLU A 40 6.58 -0.18 27.88
C GLU A 40 6.38 0.21 26.42
N PRO A 41 6.95 1.35 25.97
CA PRO A 41 6.89 1.73 24.57
C PRO A 41 7.68 0.74 23.72
N ALA A 42 7.17 0.46 22.52
CA ALA A 42 7.88 -0.30 21.50
C ALA A 42 9.27 0.32 21.22
N PRO A 43 10.36 -0.47 21.30
CA PRO A 43 11.70 0.04 21.04
C PRO A 43 11.83 0.43 19.57
N MET A 44 12.50 1.55 19.34
CA MET A 44 12.87 2.01 18.00
C MET A 44 14.09 1.27 17.50
N ARG A 45 14.20 1.12 16.18
CA ARG A 45 15.42 0.64 15.55
C ARG A 45 16.53 1.68 15.68
N GLU A 46 17.72 1.25 16.10
CA GLU A 46 18.89 2.12 16.21
C GLU A 46 19.45 2.45 14.82
N LEU A 47 19.77 3.74 14.61
CA LEU A 47 20.48 4.21 13.42
C LEU A 47 21.90 3.62 13.39
N ASP A 48 22.51 3.63 12.20
CA ASP A 48 23.87 3.12 11.93
C ASP A 48 24.03 1.61 12.20
N THR A 49 22.93 0.87 12.13
CA THR A 49 22.88 -0.60 12.12
C THR A 49 22.67 -1.13 10.70
N TYR A 50 22.88 -2.44 10.50
CA TYR A 50 22.56 -3.10 9.24
C TYR A 50 21.34 -4.01 9.40
N ASP A 51 20.51 -4.09 8.38
CA ASP A 51 19.49 -5.12 8.25
C ASP A 51 20.03 -6.27 7.41
N LEU A 52 19.88 -7.49 7.94
CA LEU A 52 20.02 -8.73 7.18
C LEU A 52 18.73 -9.52 7.30
N PHE A 53 17.83 -9.31 6.34
CA PHE A 53 16.55 -10.02 6.24
C PHE A 53 15.69 -9.94 7.51
N GLY A 54 15.62 -8.76 8.12
CA GLY A 54 14.89 -8.50 9.36
C GLY A 54 15.73 -8.61 10.63
N LYS A 55 16.92 -9.21 10.56
CA LYS A 55 17.86 -9.21 11.67
C LYS A 55 18.63 -7.89 11.71
N SER A 56 18.51 -7.14 12.81
CA SER A 56 19.36 -5.98 13.06
C SER A 56 20.75 -6.42 13.52
N LEU A 57 21.79 -5.92 12.86
CA LEU A 57 23.20 -6.18 13.15
C LEU A 57 23.89 -4.87 13.50
N SER A 58 24.75 -4.92 14.51
CA SER A 58 25.70 -3.84 14.76
C SER A 58 26.69 -3.67 13.59
N ARG A 59 27.35 -2.51 13.52
CA ARG A 59 28.38 -2.26 12.51
C ARG A 59 29.51 -3.28 12.56
N ASP A 60 29.93 -3.69 13.75
CA ASP A 60 31.02 -4.66 13.93
C ASP A 60 30.62 -6.07 13.45
N GLU A 61 29.38 -6.49 13.74
CA GLU A 61 28.85 -7.77 13.24
C GLU A 61 28.76 -7.78 11.71
N ALA A 62 28.20 -6.73 11.11
CA ALA A 62 28.11 -6.60 9.65
C ALA A 62 29.50 -6.57 9.00
N ARG A 63 30.44 -5.82 9.58
CA ARG A 63 31.84 -5.77 9.14
C ARG A 63 32.50 -7.14 9.18
N GLN A 64 32.30 -7.89 10.27
CA GLN A 64 32.86 -9.23 10.40
C GLN A 64 32.30 -10.17 9.33
N MET A 65 31.00 -10.09 9.02
CA MET A 65 30.40 -10.88 7.94
C MET A 65 31.02 -10.59 6.57
N VAL A 66 31.31 -9.32 6.27
CA VAL A 66 31.98 -8.91 5.03
C VAL A 66 33.41 -9.48 4.96
N VAL A 67 34.16 -9.42 6.06
CA VAL A 67 35.51 -10.00 6.15
C VAL A 67 35.48 -11.52 6.00
N ASP A 68 34.53 -12.20 6.65
CA ASP A 68 34.38 -13.66 6.59
C ASP A 68 34.00 -14.15 5.18
N ALA A 69 33.27 -13.31 4.42
CA ALA A 69 32.99 -13.54 3.01
C ALA A 69 34.18 -13.26 2.07
N GLY A 70 35.32 -12.82 2.61
CA GLY A 70 36.52 -12.49 1.83
C GLY A 70 36.40 -11.21 1.01
N MET A 71 35.50 -10.30 1.40
CA MET A 71 35.25 -9.03 0.74
C MET A 71 35.87 -7.86 1.53
N ASP A 72 35.98 -6.69 0.92
CA ASP A 72 36.59 -5.51 1.54
C ASP A 72 35.53 -4.75 2.38
N PRO A 73 35.67 -4.69 3.72
CA PRO A 73 34.73 -3.99 4.59
C PRO A 73 34.80 -2.46 4.51
N GLU A 74 35.77 -1.89 3.78
CA GLU A 74 35.85 -0.44 3.52
C GLU A 74 35.03 0.00 2.30
N VAL A 75 34.35 -0.95 1.62
CA VAL A 75 33.58 -0.72 0.41
C VAL A 75 32.11 -1.07 0.65
N ASP A 76 31.21 -0.09 0.48
CA ASP A 76 29.77 -0.24 0.74
C ASP A 76 29.13 -1.35 -0.13
N GLU A 77 29.59 -1.52 -1.37
CA GLU A 77 29.15 -2.59 -2.27
C GLU A 77 29.35 -3.99 -1.67
N SER A 78 30.37 -4.19 -0.83
CA SER A 78 30.61 -5.48 -0.19
C SER A 78 29.48 -5.89 0.75
N TYR A 79 28.87 -4.93 1.45
CA TYR A 79 27.72 -5.18 2.33
C TYR A 79 26.48 -5.52 1.50
N LEU A 80 26.21 -4.72 0.47
CA LEU A 80 25.07 -4.91 -0.43
C LEU A 80 25.10 -6.27 -1.15
N ARG A 81 26.29 -6.77 -1.50
CA ARG A 81 26.47 -8.12 -2.08
C ARG A 81 26.04 -9.27 -1.18
N LEU A 82 26.04 -9.04 0.12
CA LEU A 82 25.60 -10.02 1.13
C LEU A 82 24.14 -9.81 1.54
N GLY A 83 23.43 -8.86 0.92
CA GLY A 83 22.06 -8.50 1.29
C GLY A 83 21.96 -7.62 2.53
N LEU A 84 23.08 -7.06 3.00
CA LEU A 84 23.10 -6.15 4.14
C LEU A 84 22.64 -4.75 3.69
N VAL A 85 21.60 -4.23 4.33
CA VAL A 85 21.08 -2.88 4.07
C VAL A 85 21.45 -1.97 5.23
N HIS A 86 22.21 -0.91 4.98
CA HIS A 86 22.61 0.05 6.01
C HIS A 86 21.41 0.93 6.41
N TYR A 87 20.99 0.86 7.67
CA TYR A 87 19.87 1.62 8.21
C TYR A 87 20.34 3.00 8.68
N THR A 88 20.23 3.98 7.78
CA THR A 88 20.67 5.36 7.99
C THR A 88 19.51 6.35 7.91
N GLN A 89 19.73 7.57 8.42
CA GLN A 89 18.74 8.65 8.24
C GLN A 89 18.53 9.00 6.76
N GLU A 90 19.57 8.91 5.93
CA GLU A 90 19.47 9.16 4.49
C GLU A 90 18.54 8.15 3.80
N LEU A 91 18.65 6.87 4.16
CA LEU A 91 17.76 5.83 3.63
C LEU A 91 16.30 6.06 4.06
N ILE A 92 16.09 6.44 5.33
CA ILE A 92 14.76 6.80 5.86
C ILE A 92 14.18 8.01 5.14
N ASP A 93 14.98 9.05 4.90
CA ASP A 93 14.54 10.27 4.21
C ASP A 93 14.21 10.02 2.74
N LYS A 94 15.00 9.16 2.06
CA LYS A 94 14.68 8.66 0.72
C LYS A 94 13.35 7.90 0.72
N GLY A 95 13.15 7.02 1.69
CA GLY A 95 11.91 6.27 1.87
C GLY A 95 10.70 7.16 2.11
N ARG A 96 10.84 8.16 2.99
CA ARG A 96 9.81 9.16 3.27
C ARG A 96 9.42 9.93 2.01
N THR A 97 10.41 10.33 1.22
CA THR A 97 10.21 11.05 -0.04
C THR A 97 9.43 10.17 -1.03
N GLN A 98 9.86 8.92 -1.22
CA GLN A 98 9.17 7.96 -2.08
C GLN A 98 7.73 7.67 -1.59
N PHE A 99 7.53 7.60 -0.27
CA PHE A 99 6.21 7.36 0.34
C PHE A 99 5.24 8.54 0.14
N LEU A 100 5.72 9.78 0.33
CA LEU A 100 4.89 10.99 0.28
C LEU A 100 4.67 11.52 -1.15
N GLN A 101 5.64 11.31 -2.04
CA GLN A 101 5.68 11.98 -3.35
C GLN A 101 5.86 11.01 -4.53
N GLY A 102 6.31 9.79 -4.28
CA GLY A 102 6.53 8.81 -5.33
C GLY A 102 5.21 8.25 -5.86
N GLN A 103 5.11 8.07 -7.18
CA GLN A 103 3.97 7.41 -7.80
C GLN A 103 3.79 6.00 -7.24
N LEU A 104 2.60 5.77 -6.67
CA LEU A 104 2.08 4.50 -6.20
C LEU A 104 1.71 3.60 -7.39
N GLY A 105 1.94 2.29 -7.26
CA GLY A 105 1.71 1.32 -8.35
C GLY A 105 2.72 1.46 -9.49
N ASP A 106 2.43 0.80 -10.61
CA ASP A 106 3.17 1.00 -11.86
C ASP A 106 2.53 2.13 -12.70
N PRO A 107 3.32 3.07 -13.28
CA PRO A 107 2.78 4.20 -14.05
C PRO A 107 1.97 3.77 -15.28
N PHE A 108 2.32 2.65 -15.90
CA PHE A 108 1.63 2.17 -17.11
C PHE A 108 0.17 1.82 -16.80
N SER A 109 -0.09 1.09 -15.72
CA SER A 109 -1.44 0.75 -15.26
C SER A 109 -2.17 1.97 -14.71
N ILE A 110 -1.55 2.67 -13.76
CA ILE A 110 -2.23 3.71 -12.98
C ILE A 110 -2.47 4.97 -13.82
N SER A 111 -1.48 5.42 -14.60
CA SER A 111 -1.57 6.67 -15.34
C SER A 111 -2.11 6.49 -16.76
N ASN A 112 -1.80 5.37 -17.44
CA ASN A 112 -2.09 5.22 -18.87
C ASN A 112 -3.26 4.27 -19.17
N ILE A 113 -3.46 3.22 -18.38
CA ILE A 113 -4.60 2.30 -18.56
C ILE A 113 -5.85 2.83 -17.86
N ILE A 114 -5.78 3.04 -16.54
CA ILE A 114 -6.91 3.51 -15.73
C ILE A 114 -6.97 5.04 -15.72
N SER A 115 -5.81 5.69 -15.63
CA SER A 115 -5.67 7.14 -15.41
C SER A 115 -6.26 7.57 -14.05
N PHE A 116 -6.08 6.73 -13.04
CA PHE A 116 -6.55 6.95 -11.67
C PHE A 116 -5.98 8.27 -11.13
N ALA A 117 -6.89 9.19 -10.82
CA ALA A 117 -6.55 10.49 -10.26
C ALA A 117 -5.52 11.30 -11.07
N SER A 118 -5.28 10.97 -12.35
CA SER A 118 -4.32 11.64 -13.22
C SER A 118 -4.63 13.13 -13.44
N GLU A 119 -5.88 13.51 -13.29
CA GLU A 119 -6.36 14.89 -13.44
C GLU A 119 -5.87 15.81 -12.30
N PHE A 120 -5.42 15.23 -11.18
CA PHE A 120 -4.68 15.97 -10.15
C PHE A 120 -3.22 16.24 -10.55
N GLY A 121 -2.68 15.52 -11.56
CA GLY A 121 -1.29 15.59 -11.98
C GLY A 121 -1.00 16.18 -13.36
N LYS A 122 -1.96 16.14 -14.29
CA LYS A 122 -1.84 16.85 -15.57
C LYS A 122 -1.87 18.36 -15.32
N SER A 123 -1.11 19.12 -16.12
CA SER A 123 -1.10 20.58 -16.07
C SER A 123 -2.54 21.10 -16.08
N THR A 124 -2.95 21.62 -14.93
CA THR A 124 -4.31 21.78 -14.41
C THR A 124 -5.21 22.69 -15.26
N VAL A 125 -4.68 23.27 -16.33
CA VAL A 125 -5.36 24.25 -17.17
C VAL A 125 -6.25 23.57 -18.20
N GLN A 126 -5.80 22.55 -18.91
CA GLN A 126 -6.59 21.94 -19.98
C GLN A 126 -7.81 21.18 -19.43
N SER A 127 -7.62 20.36 -18.39
CA SER A 127 -8.72 19.68 -17.71
C SER A 127 -9.70 20.65 -17.05
N ALA A 128 -9.20 21.75 -16.46
CA ALA A 128 -10.07 22.81 -15.96
C ALA A 128 -10.85 23.51 -17.10
N LEU A 129 -10.22 23.74 -18.25
CA LEU A 129 -10.90 24.31 -19.42
C LEU A 129 -11.94 23.34 -20.00
N ASP A 130 -11.63 22.05 -20.09
CA ASP A 130 -12.55 21.03 -20.59
C ASP A 130 -13.73 20.84 -19.64
N SER A 131 -13.55 20.99 -18.32
CA SER A 131 -14.66 21.02 -17.35
C SER A 131 -15.66 22.17 -17.53
N LEU A 132 -15.28 23.22 -18.28
CA LEU A 132 -16.16 24.35 -18.60
C LEU A 132 -16.98 24.09 -19.87
N ASP A 133 -16.65 23.06 -20.64
CA ASP A 133 -17.34 22.67 -21.87
C ASP A 133 -18.16 21.40 -21.63
N PRO A 134 -19.50 21.49 -21.50
CA PRO A 134 -20.37 20.34 -21.30
C PRO A 134 -20.29 19.27 -22.40
N THR A 135 -19.78 19.62 -23.58
CA THR A 135 -19.61 18.65 -24.68
C THR A 135 -18.38 17.77 -24.52
N LYS A 136 -17.43 18.20 -23.70
CA LYS A 136 -16.19 17.46 -23.38
C LYS A 136 -16.24 16.76 -22.04
N ASP A 137 -17.16 17.18 -21.18
CA ASP A 137 -17.45 16.58 -19.87
C ASP A 137 -18.97 16.31 -19.74
N PRO A 138 -19.50 15.35 -20.53
CA PRO A 138 -20.91 15.01 -20.49
C PRO A 138 -21.32 14.40 -19.14
N ASP A 139 -20.42 13.61 -18.53
CA ASP A 139 -20.68 12.90 -17.27
C ASP A 139 -20.39 13.77 -16.04
N GLY A 140 -19.71 14.91 -16.18
CA GLY A 140 -19.43 15.83 -15.07
C GLY A 140 -18.21 15.46 -14.23
N THR A 141 -17.45 14.42 -14.61
CA THR A 141 -16.24 13.96 -13.92
C THR A 141 -15.17 15.04 -13.85
N ALA A 142 -14.85 15.70 -14.97
CA ALA A 142 -13.84 16.76 -14.98
C ALA A 142 -14.30 17.96 -14.13
N THR A 143 -15.60 18.25 -14.16
CA THR A 143 -16.24 19.26 -13.30
C THR A 143 -16.10 18.91 -11.83
N PHE A 144 -16.36 17.66 -11.43
CA PHE A 144 -16.21 17.21 -10.06
C PHE A 144 -14.77 17.33 -9.55
N LEU A 145 -13.78 16.88 -10.34
CA LEU A 145 -12.37 16.98 -9.96
C LEU A 145 -11.90 18.44 -9.85
N ARG A 146 -12.41 19.33 -10.72
CA ARG A 146 -12.23 20.77 -10.55
C ARG A 146 -12.86 21.26 -9.24
N ASP A 147 -14.07 20.82 -8.91
CA ASP A 147 -14.76 21.23 -7.69
C ASP A 147 -14.03 20.75 -6.44
N VAL A 148 -13.37 19.58 -6.46
CA VAL A 148 -12.45 19.12 -5.41
C VAL A 148 -11.31 20.13 -5.24
N LEU A 149 -10.60 20.48 -6.32
CA LEU A 149 -9.47 21.43 -6.28
C LEU A 149 -9.91 22.83 -5.81
N LEU A 150 -11.04 23.33 -6.29
CA LEU A 150 -11.61 24.61 -5.86
C LEU A 150 -12.01 24.58 -4.38
N THR A 151 -12.56 23.46 -3.90
CA THR A 151 -12.90 23.28 -2.49
C THR A 151 -11.63 23.31 -1.64
N CYS A 152 -10.56 22.64 -2.04
CA CYS A 152 -9.25 22.74 -1.36
C CYS A 152 -8.71 24.17 -1.33
N LEU A 153 -8.91 24.95 -2.40
CA LEU A 153 -8.43 26.33 -2.50
C LEU A 153 -9.25 27.33 -1.68
N LEU A 154 -10.58 27.18 -1.67
CA LEU A 154 -11.53 28.15 -1.13
C LEU A 154 -11.95 27.87 0.32
N ARG A 155 -11.72 26.66 0.83
CA ARG A 155 -12.06 26.28 2.22
C ARG A 155 -11.31 27.13 3.24
N PRO A 156 -11.85 27.26 4.47
CA PRO A 156 -11.06 27.71 5.62
C PRO A 156 -9.80 26.86 5.76
N LYS A 157 -8.69 27.47 6.17
CA LYS A 157 -7.37 26.81 6.26
C LYS A 157 -7.25 25.79 7.41
N ASP A 158 -8.36 25.42 8.03
CA ASP A 158 -8.42 24.38 9.05
C ASP A 158 -8.09 23.02 8.43
N PRO A 159 -7.61 22.02 9.18
CA PRO A 159 -7.45 20.67 8.65
C PRO A 159 -8.81 19.98 8.40
N THR A 160 -8.84 18.96 7.53
CA THR A 160 -9.97 18.02 7.45
C THR A 160 -9.46 16.61 7.16
N THR A 161 -10.14 15.60 7.69
CA THR A 161 -9.96 14.19 7.31
C THR A 161 -11.01 13.73 6.30
N ASN A 162 -11.88 14.63 5.84
CA ASN A 162 -12.87 14.32 4.84
C ASN A 162 -13.28 15.59 4.11
N LEU A 163 -12.73 15.80 2.92
CA LEU A 163 -13.11 16.93 2.10
C LEU A 163 -14.54 16.74 1.57
N GLU A 164 -15.45 17.62 2.02
CA GLU A 164 -16.83 17.70 1.55
C GLU A 164 -16.91 18.65 0.34
N VAL A 165 -17.31 18.12 -0.82
CA VAL A 165 -17.36 18.85 -2.10
C VAL A 165 -18.81 19.00 -2.54
N THR A 166 -19.25 20.22 -2.78
CA THR A 166 -20.59 20.47 -3.34
C THR A 166 -20.53 20.43 -4.86
N LEU A 167 -21.33 19.58 -5.49
CA LEU A 167 -21.37 19.44 -6.94
C LEU A 167 -21.90 20.72 -7.61
N THR A 168 -21.16 21.28 -8.56
CA THR A 168 -21.63 22.43 -9.35
C THR A 168 -22.45 22.03 -10.58
N ARG A 169 -22.37 20.76 -10.99
CA ARG A 169 -23.15 20.15 -12.07
C ARG A 169 -23.58 18.75 -11.68
N ASP A 170 -24.54 18.21 -12.42
CA ASP A 170 -24.89 16.80 -12.33
C ASP A 170 -23.65 15.95 -12.67
N LEU A 171 -23.42 14.93 -11.85
CA LEU A 171 -22.35 13.96 -11.99
C LEU A 171 -22.96 12.59 -12.30
N HIS A 172 -22.55 11.96 -13.38
CA HIS A 172 -23.01 10.64 -13.79
C HIS A 172 -21.84 9.67 -13.60
N ILE A 173 -22.06 8.62 -12.81
CA ILE A 173 -21.07 7.57 -12.57
C ILE A 173 -21.81 6.25 -12.70
N GLY A 174 -21.36 5.38 -13.60
CA GLY A 174 -22.10 4.18 -13.97
C GLY A 174 -23.55 4.51 -14.36
N SER A 175 -24.50 3.81 -13.74
CA SER A 175 -25.94 4.03 -13.95
C SER A 175 -26.54 5.11 -13.02
N THR A 176 -25.73 5.72 -12.16
CA THR A 176 -26.19 6.60 -11.09
C THR A 176 -25.99 8.08 -11.45
N PRO A 177 -27.07 8.84 -11.70
CA PRO A 177 -27.01 10.29 -11.75
C PRO A 177 -27.02 10.89 -10.35
N ILE A 178 -26.08 11.77 -10.06
CA ILE A 178 -25.94 12.51 -8.81
C ILE A 178 -26.21 14.01 -9.10
N PRO A 179 -27.31 14.58 -8.60
CA PRO A 179 -27.69 15.95 -8.96
C PRO A 179 -26.70 17.02 -8.47
N ALA A 180 -26.59 18.10 -9.23
CA ALA A 180 -25.92 19.32 -8.79
C ALA A 180 -26.46 19.80 -7.42
N GLY A 181 -25.58 20.35 -6.60
CA GLY A 181 -25.87 20.77 -5.23
C GLY A 181 -25.75 19.65 -4.19
N THR A 182 -25.55 18.40 -4.60
CA THR A 182 -25.22 17.30 -3.68
C THR A 182 -23.86 17.54 -3.03
N VAL A 183 -23.76 17.27 -1.73
CA VAL A 183 -22.48 17.31 -1.00
C VAL A 183 -21.87 15.91 -0.97
N MET A 184 -20.74 15.76 -1.63
CA MET A 184 -19.97 14.52 -1.73
C MET A 184 -18.89 14.46 -0.65
N ARG A 185 -18.86 13.38 0.12
CA ARG A 185 -17.77 13.06 1.06
C ARG A 185 -16.72 12.22 0.37
N THR A 186 -15.57 12.80 0.11
CA THR A 186 -14.50 12.18 -0.68
C THR A 186 -13.57 11.29 0.14
N GLY A 187 -13.51 11.50 1.46
CA GLY A 187 -12.49 10.87 2.30
C GLY A 187 -11.08 11.37 2.03
N LEU A 188 -10.93 12.49 1.29
CA LEU A 188 -9.64 13.12 1.07
C LEU A 188 -9.24 13.95 2.29
N ASP A 189 -8.06 13.66 2.81
CA ASP A 189 -7.44 14.40 3.92
C ASP A 189 -6.72 15.64 3.40
N VAL A 190 -6.90 16.78 4.07
CA VAL A 190 -6.23 18.03 3.72
C VAL A 190 -5.64 18.67 4.98
N GLN A 191 -4.33 18.86 4.98
CA GLN A 191 -3.60 19.52 6.06
C GLN A 191 -4.01 21.00 6.19
N ALA A 192 -3.77 21.55 7.38
CA ALA A 192 -4.03 22.97 7.62
C ALA A 192 -3.16 23.84 6.68
N GLY A 193 -3.80 24.74 5.95
CA GLY A 193 -3.14 25.66 5.02
C GLY A 193 -2.66 25.07 3.68
N ASN A 194 -2.82 23.77 3.45
CA ASN A 194 -2.50 23.14 2.16
C ASN A 194 -3.65 23.27 1.17
N PHE A 195 -3.30 23.30 -0.12
CA PHE A 195 -4.25 23.41 -1.25
C PHE A 195 -4.42 22.10 -2.03
N THR A 196 -3.64 21.08 -1.69
CA THR A 196 -3.73 19.74 -2.27
C THR A 196 -4.04 18.74 -1.16
N PRO A 197 -4.85 17.71 -1.44
CA PRO A 197 -5.03 16.62 -0.50
C PRO A 197 -3.71 15.85 -0.26
N VAL A 198 -3.64 15.19 0.89
CA VAL A 198 -2.55 14.27 1.23
C VAL A 198 -2.44 13.19 0.14
N GLY A 199 -1.22 12.93 -0.32
CA GLY A 199 -0.94 11.93 -1.34
C GLY A 199 -0.99 12.41 -2.80
N PHE A 200 -1.24 13.70 -3.06
CA PHE A 200 -1.30 14.28 -4.41
C PHE A 200 -0.14 15.25 -4.73
N ASP A 201 1.07 14.97 -4.26
CA ASP A 201 2.23 15.84 -4.47
C ASP A 201 2.90 15.58 -5.84
N GLY A 202 3.47 16.62 -6.44
CA GLY A 202 4.25 16.51 -7.69
C GLY A 202 3.50 16.02 -8.93
N GLY A 203 2.17 15.92 -8.85
CA GLY A 203 1.31 15.38 -9.92
C GLY A 203 1.28 13.85 -10.00
N ALA A 204 1.71 13.18 -8.94
CA ALA A 204 1.57 11.74 -8.75
C ALA A 204 0.58 11.46 -7.61
N VAL A 205 0.03 10.24 -7.60
CA VAL A 205 -0.64 9.70 -6.42
C VAL A 205 0.37 8.86 -5.64
N SER A 206 0.58 9.16 -4.36
CA SER A 206 1.55 8.46 -3.51
C SER A 206 0.89 7.56 -2.46
N CYS A 207 1.71 6.75 -1.77
CA CYS A 207 1.26 5.86 -0.70
C CYS A 207 0.50 6.62 0.42
N ALA A 208 0.81 7.90 0.60
CA ALA A 208 0.22 8.75 1.63
C ALA A 208 -1.30 8.95 1.48
N ILE A 209 -1.87 8.79 0.27
CA ILE A 209 -3.33 8.90 0.08
C ILE A 209 -4.10 7.89 0.96
N CYS A 210 -3.53 6.69 1.11
CA CYS A 210 -4.09 5.59 1.89
C CYS A 210 -3.45 5.51 3.29
N HIS A 211 -2.14 5.72 3.41
CA HIS A 211 -1.37 5.40 4.62
C HIS A 211 -0.89 6.65 5.39
N ALA A 212 -1.48 7.80 5.14
CA ALA A 212 -1.33 8.98 5.99
C ALA A 212 -2.70 9.62 6.24
N SER A 213 -2.82 10.30 7.37
CA SER A 213 -4.03 11.04 7.72
C SER A 213 -3.66 12.37 8.39
N VAL A 214 -4.64 13.20 8.73
CA VAL A 214 -4.42 14.51 9.37
C VAL A 214 -4.88 14.50 10.82
N ASP A 215 -4.04 15.06 11.70
CA ASP A 215 -4.46 15.44 13.05
C ASP A 215 -5.32 16.71 12.98
N THR A 216 -6.60 16.62 13.32
CA THR A 216 -7.50 17.76 13.31
C THR A 216 -7.21 18.80 14.40
N VAL A 217 -6.42 18.45 15.42
CA VAL A 217 -6.03 19.37 16.49
C VAL A 217 -4.82 20.21 16.09
N THR A 218 -3.75 19.56 15.60
CA THR A 218 -2.52 20.27 15.22
C THR A 218 -2.50 20.73 13.76
N GLY A 219 -3.37 20.15 12.92
CA GLY A 219 -3.44 20.40 11.49
C GLY A 219 -2.34 19.74 10.66
N ARG A 220 -1.55 18.86 11.27
CA ARG A 220 -0.38 18.21 10.66
C ARG A 220 -0.73 16.81 10.15
N GLU A 221 -0.04 16.41 9.09
CA GLU A 221 -0.03 15.02 8.65
C GLU A 221 0.56 14.08 9.71
N ILE A 222 -0.12 12.96 9.93
CA ILE A 222 0.33 11.79 10.68
C ILE A 222 0.64 10.70 9.66
N VAL A 223 1.92 10.55 9.33
CA VAL A 223 2.37 9.48 8.44
C VAL A 223 2.27 8.14 9.14
N GLY A 224 1.79 7.13 8.42
CA GLY A 224 1.58 5.77 8.90
C GLY A 224 0.19 5.51 9.45
N ARG A 225 -0.58 6.56 9.78
CA ARG A 225 -1.99 6.40 10.14
C ARG A 225 -2.82 6.17 8.87
N ALA A 226 -3.56 5.07 8.83
CA ALA A 226 -4.47 4.78 7.72
C ALA A 226 -5.56 5.85 7.55
N ASN A 227 -5.85 6.18 6.29
CA ASN A 227 -7.04 6.94 5.91
C ASN A 227 -8.24 5.98 5.88
N THR A 228 -9.01 5.99 6.96
CA THR A 228 -10.10 5.03 7.19
C THR A 228 -11.43 5.40 6.53
N ASP A 229 -11.51 6.53 5.83
CA ASP A 229 -12.72 6.98 5.14
C ASP A 229 -12.51 7.43 3.69
N LEU A 230 -11.30 7.22 3.12
CA LEU A 230 -11.01 7.39 1.70
C LEU A 230 -12.02 6.66 0.83
N ASP A 231 -12.65 7.38 -0.09
CA ASP A 231 -13.59 6.82 -1.05
C ASP A 231 -12.87 6.38 -2.33
N ILE A 232 -12.02 5.35 -2.24
CA ILE A 232 -11.23 4.89 -3.40
C ILE A 232 -12.13 4.35 -4.53
N GLY A 233 -13.29 3.78 -4.17
CA GLY A 233 -14.31 3.32 -5.11
C GLY A 233 -14.84 4.47 -5.96
N LEU A 234 -15.16 5.63 -5.35
CA LEU A 234 -15.53 6.84 -6.09
C LEU A 234 -14.46 7.25 -7.11
N PHE A 235 -13.18 7.31 -6.71
CA PHE A 235 -12.12 7.76 -7.62
C PHE A 235 -11.80 6.75 -8.74
N LEU A 236 -11.94 5.45 -8.47
CA LEU A 236 -11.83 4.41 -9.50
C LEU A 236 -13.01 4.47 -10.47
N ALA A 237 -14.24 4.67 -9.99
CA ALA A 237 -15.43 4.80 -10.82
C ALA A 237 -15.44 6.09 -11.67
N LEU A 238 -14.73 7.13 -11.21
CA LEU A 238 -14.50 8.36 -11.99
C LEU A 238 -13.34 8.22 -12.98
N SER A 239 -12.61 7.12 -12.97
CA SER A 239 -11.46 6.94 -13.86
C SER A 239 -11.93 6.66 -15.28
N PRO A 240 -11.25 7.18 -16.32
CA PRO A 240 -11.63 6.97 -17.73
C PRO A 240 -11.77 5.51 -18.21
N ASN A 241 -11.28 4.54 -17.44
CA ASN A 241 -11.33 3.11 -17.72
C ASN A 241 -11.35 2.32 -16.40
N SER A 242 -12.48 2.34 -15.69
CA SER A 242 -12.66 1.62 -14.42
C SER A 242 -12.58 0.10 -14.61
N ALA A 243 -12.92 -0.40 -15.80
CA ALA A 243 -12.76 -1.81 -16.18
C ALA A 243 -11.31 -2.28 -16.07
N GLY A 244 -10.30 -1.40 -16.12
CA GLY A 244 -8.91 -1.76 -15.85
C GLY A 244 -8.68 -2.38 -14.45
N ALA A 245 -9.58 -2.15 -13.49
CA ALA A 245 -9.49 -2.71 -12.14
C ALA A 245 -10.25 -4.04 -11.94
N PHE A 246 -10.87 -4.61 -12.99
CA PHE A 246 -11.80 -5.74 -12.82
C PHE A 246 -11.20 -7.00 -12.18
N ILE A 247 -9.89 -7.21 -12.30
CA ILE A 247 -9.21 -8.35 -11.68
C ILE A 247 -9.18 -8.29 -10.15
N LYS A 248 -9.49 -7.12 -9.58
CA LYS A 248 -9.57 -6.87 -8.13
C LYS A 248 -10.96 -7.14 -7.55
N VAL A 249 -11.91 -7.56 -8.38
CA VAL A 249 -13.29 -7.84 -7.97
C VAL A 249 -13.65 -9.28 -8.29
N ASN A 250 -14.74 -9.76 -7.69
CA ASN A 250 -15.19 -11.13 -7.81
C ASN A 250 -15.49 -11.50 -9.27
N ARG A 251 -14.88 -12.58 -9.75
CA ARG A 251 -15.07 -13.11 -11.09
C ARG A 251 -16.52 -13.49 -11.35
N ASP A 252 -17.20 -14.09 -10.39
CA ASP A 252 -18.60 -14.49 -10.58
C ASP A 252 -19.49 -13.28 -10.91
N ASP A 253 -19.04 -12.10 -10.49
CA ASP A 253 -19.70 -10.84 -10.77
C ASP A 253 -19.10 -10.12 -11.98
N PHE A 254 -17.86 -10.39 -12.42
CA PHE A 254 -17.19 -9.65 -13.50
C PHE A 254 -16.33 -10.55 -14.40
N ASP A 255 -16.89 -11.67 -14.86
CA ASP A 255 -16.26 -12.44 -15.94
C ASP A 255 -16.49 -11.68 -17.27
N PRO A 256 -15.42 -11.24 -17.96
CA PRO A 256 -15.59 -10.53 -19.22
C PRO A 256 -16.19 -11.41 -20.31
N MET A 257 -16.29 -12.73 -20.13
CA MET A 257 -16.94 -13.69 -21.01
C MET A 257 -18.39 -14.00 -20.62
N ASP A 258 -18.93 -13.39 -19.55
CA ASP A 258 -20.32 -13.58 -19.15
C ASP A 258 -21.30 -13.09 -20.25
N PRO A 259 -22.26 -13.94 -20.69
CA PRO A 259 -23.27 -13.57 -21.70
C PRO A 259 -24.14 -12.35 -21.35
N ARG A 260 -24.19 -11.92 -20.08
CA ARG A 260 -24.93 -10.73 -19.66
C ARG A 260 -24.35 -9.45 -20.25
N PHE A 261 -23.05 -9.45 -20.61
CA PHE A 261 -22.39 -8.32 -21.25
C PHE A 261 -22.46 -8.47 -22.78
N PRO A 262 -23.03 -7.48 -23.50
CA PRO A 262 -23.09 -7.52 -24.96
C PRO A 262 -21.70 -7.70 -25.58
N ARG A 263 -21.59 -8.46 -26.67
CA ARG A 263 -20.32 -8.72 -27.38
C ARG A 263 -20.13 -7.76 -28.55
N THR A 264 -19.94 -6.49 -28.23
CA THR A 264 -19.77 -5.39 -29.20
C THR A 264 -18.45 -4.64 -29.04
N GLY A 265 -17.57 -5.10 -28.15
CA GLY A 265 -16.23 -4.57 -27.98
C GLY A 265 -15.27 -4.98 -29.09
N ARG A 266 -13.97 -4.79 -28.85
CA ARG A 266 -12.91 -5.16 -29.81
C ARG A 266 -12.87 -6.65 -30.06
N THR A 267 -12.55 -7.07 -31.28
CA THR A 267 -12.23 -8.47 -31.56
C THR A 267 -10.73 -8.70 -31.47
N ILE A 268 -10.30 -9.70 -30.72
CA ILE A 268 -8.89 -10.04 -30.51
C ILE A 268 -8.61 -11.49 -30.89
N VAL A 269 -7.33 -11.84 -31.00
CA VAL A 269 -6.86 -13.23 -31.10
C VAL A 269 -6.38 -13.69 -29.72
N ASN A 270 -7.02 -14.71 -29.16
CA ASN A 270 -6.71 -15.22 -27.82
C ASN A 270 -5.39 -16.03 -27.78
N SER A 271 -5.06 -16.58 -26.60
CA SER A 271 -3.86 -17.40 -26.41
C SER A 271 -3.85 -18.68 -27.28
N LYS A 272 -5.04 -19.21 -27.62
CA LYS A 272 -5.27 -20.41 -28.43
C LYS A 272 -5.27 -20.13 -29.95
N GLY A 273 -5.28 -18.85 -30.33
CA GLY A 273 -5.33 -18.43 -31.74
C GLY A 273 -6.75 -18.26 -32.29
N ASP A 274 -7.77 -18.35 -31.44
CA ASP A 274 -9.16 -18.13 -31.83
C ASP A 274 -9.51 -16.65 -31.76
N GLU A 275 -10.42 -16.21 -32.64
CA GLU A 275 -11.01 -14.88 -32.57
C GLU A 275 -12.04 -14.81 -31.43
N VAL A 276 -11.92 -13.77 -30.61
CA VAL A 276 -12.83 -13.50 -29.49
C VAL A 276 -13.22 -12.02 -29.53
N THR A 277 -14.52 -11.74 -29.69
CA THR A 277 -15.07 -10.38 -29.55
C THR A 277 -15.26 -10.07 -28.08
N LEU A 278 -14.59 -9.07 -27.51
CA LEU A 278 -14.64 -8.63 -26.11
C LEU A 278 -16.02 -8.06 -25.69
N PRO A 279 -16.29 -7.94 -24.37
CA PRO A 279 -17.51 -7.28 -23.90
C PRO A 279 -17.55 -5.82 -24.35
N ASP A 280 -18.77 -5.31 -24.52
CA ASP A 280 -19.03 -3.89 -24.77
C ASP A 280 -18.37 -3.04 -23.68
N PRO A 281 -17.44 -2.15 -24.04
CA PRO A 281 -16.65 -1.42 -23.04
C PRO A 281 -17.55 -0.53 -22.18
N ILE A 282 -18.58 0.11 -22.76
CA ILE A 282 -19.46 1.01 -22.02
C ILE A 282 -20.32 0.24 -21.03
N ALA A 283 -20.96 -0.86 -21.47
CA ALA A 283 -21.80 -1.66 -20.59
C ALA A 283 -21.00 -2.34 -19.46
N TYR A 284 -19.77 -2.77 -19.76
CA TYR A 284 -18.89 -3.40 -18.78
C TYR A 284 -18.37 -2.40 -17.74
N GLU A 285 -17.91 -1.22 -18.18
CA GLU A 285 -17.49 -0.13 -17.28
C GLU A 285 -18.65 0.41 -16.44
N THR A 286 -19.84 0.58 -17.02
CA THR A 286 -21.02 1.01 -16.26
C THR A 286 -21.31 0.07 -15.08
N ALA A 287 -21.22 -1.25 -15.31
CA ALA A 287 -21.41 -2.23 -14.24
C ALA A 287 -20.27 -2.18 -13.21
N MET A 288 -19.04 -1.92 -13.65
CA MET A 288 -17.87 -1.78 -12.77
C MET A 288 -18.01 -0.55 -11.88
N ASP A 289 -18.39 0.59 -12.45
CA ASP A 289 -18.62 1.85 -11.74
C ASP A 289 -19.68 1.70 -10.66
N ASP A 290 -20.81 1.04 -11.00
CA ASP A 290 -21.88 0.77 -10.03
C ASP A 290 -21.40 -0.09 -8.86
N PHE A 291 -20.55 -1.09 -9.14
CA PHE A 291 -19.93 -1.90 -8.09
C PHE A 291 -18.97 -1.08 -7.24
N LEU A 292 -18.07 -0.30 -7.86
CA LEU A 292 -17.07 0.51 -7.17
C LEU A 292 -17.72 1.55 -6.25
N LEU A 293 -18.83 2.18 -6.68
CA LEU A 293 -19.62 3.10 -5.85
C LEU A 293 -20.28 2.41 -4.64
N SER A 294 -20.48 1.10 -4.69
CA SER A 294 -21.06 0.32 -3.58
C SER A 294 -20.04 -0.09 -2.51
N MET A 295 -18.73 0.08 -2.80
CA MET A 295 -17.67 -0.34 -1.89
C MET A 295 -17.70 0.48 -0.59
N PRO A 296 -17.46 -0.16 0.58
CA PRO A 296 -17.27 0.57 1.82
C PRO A 296 -16.05 1.50 1.74
N LYS A 297 -16.20 2.71 2.28
CA LYS A 297 -15.11 3.69 2.37
C LYS A 297 -13.99 3.19 3.27
N GLY A 298 -12.76 3.63 2.98
CA GLY A 298 -11.55 3.21 3.70
C GLY A 298 -11.24 1.73 3.52
N THR A 299 -11.77 1.09 2.46
CA THR A 299 -11.45 -0.30 2.11
C THR A 299 -10.83 -0.40 0.73
N PHE A 300 -10.03 -1.44 0.54
CA PHE A 300 -9.37 -1.75 -0.72
C PHE A 300 -9.23 -3.26 -0.90
N ASP A 301 -9.07 -3.73 -2.14
CA ASP A 301 -8.65 -5.11 -2.42
C ASP A 301 -7.30 -5.18 -3.11
N ALA A 302 -6.35 -5.83 -2.45
CA ALA A 302 -5.00 -6.05 -2.94
C ALA A 302 -4.79 -7.43 -3.59
N GLY A 303 -5.82 -8.29 -3.66
CA GLY A 303 -5.77 -9.61 -4.29
C GLY A 303 -6.08 -9.55 -5.79
N PRO A 304 -5.28 -10.17 -6.68
CA PRO A 304 -5.63 -10.33 -8.10
C PRO A 304 -6.17 -11.73 -8.40
N ASP A 305 -6.71 -12.43 -7.40
CA ASP A 305 -7.30 -13.76 -7.53
C ASP A 305 -8.78 -13.70 -7.97
N SER A 306 -9.22 -12.54 -8.47
CA SER A 306 -10.59 -12.29 -8.92
C SER A 306 -11.64 -12.65 -7.87
N ARG A 307 -11.34 -12.34 -6.60
CA ARG A 307 -12.24 -12.53 -5.46
C ARG A 307 -12.30 -11.25 -4.66
N THR A 308 -13.49 -10.67 -4.55
CA THR A 308 -13.70 -9.50 -3.70
C THR A 308 -13.46 -9.85 -2.24
N SER A 309 -12.41 -9.29 -1.67
CA SER A 309 -12.02 -9.42 -0.27
C SER A 309 -11.62 -8.06 0.30
N LEU A 310 -12.58 -7.14 0.31
CA LEU A 310 -12.39 -5.78 0.82
C LEU A 310 -11.89 -5.80 2.27
N VAL A 311 -10.73 -5.21 2.50
CA VAL A 311 -10.16 -5.00 3.82
C VAL A 311 -10.01 -3.51 4.09
N ARG A 312 -10.03 -3.13 5.35
CA ARG A 312 -9.66 -1.76 5.71
C ARG A 312 -8.23 -1.49 5.30
N VAL A 313 -7.97 -0.26 4.86
CA VAL A 313 -6.60 0.20 4.65
C VAL A 313 -5.82 0.01 5.96
N PRO A 314 -4.74 -0.77 5.97
CA PRO A 314 -3.94 -0.97 7.17
C PRO A 314 -3.13 0.28 7.48
N ASP A 315 -2.77 0.44 8.76
CA ASP A 315 -1.75 1.41 9.11
C ASP A 315 -0.36 0.95 8.64
N ASN A 316 0.65 1.79 8.82
CA ASN A 316 2.01 1.55 8.38
C ASN A 316 3.00 1.56 9.54
N PHE A 317 2.55 1.29 10.77
CA PHE A 317 3.40 1.23 11.96
C PHE A 317 4.00 -0.18 12.12
N VAL A 318 4.77 -0.60 11.10
CA VAL A 318 5.16 -2.01 10.90
C VAL A 318 6.41 -2.44 11.69
N ILE A 319 6.92 -1.59 12.57
CA ILE A 319 8.13 -1.90 13.34
C ILE A 319 7.88 -3.11 14.23
N GLY A 320 8.73 -4.13 14.08
CA GLY A 320 8.68 -5.33 14.93
C GLY A 320 7.53 -6.29 14.63
N GLU A 321 6.66 -6.00 13.66
CA GLU A 321 5.58 -6.90 13.24
C GLU A 321 6.13 -8.20 12.65
N GLY A 322 7.10 -8.12 11.72
CA GLY A 322 7.57 -9.29 10.96
C GLY A 322 6.42 -9.98 10.22
N GLY A 323 6.70 -11.06 9.46
CA GLY A 323 5.63 -11.92 8.94
C GLY A 323 4.58 -11.20 8.10
N MET A 324 5.00 -10.30 7.20
CA MET A 324 4.08 -9.51 6.36
C MET A 324 3.16 -10.43 5.53
N GLY A 325 1.96 -9.94 5.22
CA GLY A 325 0.94 -10.66 4.44
C GLY A 325 0.09 -11.64 5.26
N TRP A 326 -1.23 -11.55 5.12
CA TRP A 326 -2.20 -12.39 5.84
C TRP A 326 -2.19 -13.88 5.42
N ASP A 327 -1.59 -14.17 4.28
CA ASP A 327 -1.47 -15.50 3.65
C ASP A 327 -0.04 -16.05 3.73
N GLY A 328 0.86 -15.30 4.36
CA GLY A 328 2.28 -15.63 4.47
C GLY A 328 3.13 -15.30 3.25
N GLY A 329 2.55 -14.69 2.22
CA GLY A 329 3.34 -14.06 1.17
C GLY A 329 3.99 -12.78 1.70
N PHE A 330 5.20 -12.47 1.23
CA PHE A 330 6.00 -11.30 1.62
C PHE A 330 6.64 -11.36 3.01
N ASN A 331 6.67 -12.51 3.66
CA ASN A 331 7.26 -12.69 4.99
C ASN A 331 8.79 -12.90 4.99
N ILE A 332 9.47 -12.76 3.84
CA ILE A 332 10.92 -12.93 3.70
C ILE A 332 11.60 -11.70 3.09
N GLY A 333 12.90 -11.57 3.35
CA GLY A 333 13.74 -10.50 2.79
C GLY A 333 13.97 -9.33 3.76
N PRO A 334 14.58 -8.23 3.29
CA PRO A 334 15.00 -7.14 4.16
C PRO A 334 13.86 -6.55 4.98
N PHE A 335 14.21 -6.09 6.18
CA PHE A 335 13.29 -5.54 7.18
C PHE A 335 12.15 -6.51 7.54
N GLY A 336 12.44 -7.81 7.60
CA GLY A 336 11.48 -8.84 8.00
C GLY A 336 10.31 -9.00 7.02
N GLY A 337 10.57 -8.75 5.73
CA GLY A 337 9.56 -8.84 4.68
C GLY A 337 8.91 -7.52 4.28
N VAL A 338 9.12 -6.42 5.03
CA VAL A 338 8.55 -5.11 4.66
C VAL A 338 9.02 -4.65 3.28
N THR A 339 10.27 -4.94 2.89
CA THR A 339 10.75 -4.67 1.52
C THR A 339 9.96 -5.46 0.47
N ALA A 340 9.68 -6.74 0.72
CA ALA A 340 8.92 -7.59 -0.19
C ALA A 340 7.49 -7.05 -0.34
N PHE A 341 6.85 -6.71 0.77
CA PHE A 341 5.50 -6.16 0.81
C PHE A 341 5.41 -4.83 0.05
N SER A 342 6.31 -3.89 0.34
CA SER A 342 6.35 -2.59 -0.34
C SER A 342 6.66 -2.73 -1.83
N SER A 343 7.51 -3.69 -2.22
CA SER A 343 7.72 -4.03 -3.63
C SER A 343 6.42 -4.56 -4.27
N ALA A 344 5.70 -5.44 -3.59
CA ALA A 344 4.48 -6.06 -4.10
C ALA A 344 3.35 -5.04 -4.35
N VAL A 345 3.25 -3.99 -3.53
CA VAL A 345 2.32 -2.88 -3.78
C VAL A 345 2.49 -2.33 -5.20
N HIS A 346 3.73 -2.15 -5.64
CA HIS A 346 4.04 -1.64 -6.98
C HIS A 346 4.03 -2.71 -8.07
N SER A 347 4.54 -3.92 -7.79
CA SER A 347 4.72 -4.94 -8.81
C SER A 347 3.51 -5.84 -9.03
N PHE A 348 2.53 -5.84 -8.11
CA PHE A 348 1.45 -6.82 -8.10
C PHE A 348 0.10 -6.25 -7.61
N GLU A 349 0.05 -5.63 -6.42
CA GLU A 349 -1.22 -5.27 -5.80
C GLU A 349 -1.89 -4.08 -6.48
N LEU A 350 -1.11 -3.08 -6.90
CA LEU A 350 -1.59 -1.93 -7.68
C LEU A 350 -1.11 -1.94 -9.13
N SER A 351 -0.44 -3.01 -9.54
CA SER A 351 -0.19 -3.25 -10.96
C SER A 351 -1.38 -3.96 -11.59
N MET A 352 -2.05 -3.27 -12.49
CA MET A 352 -3.24 -3.78 -13.19
C MET A 352 -2.89 -4.50 -14.48
N SER A 353 -1.63 -4.39 -14.93
CA SER A 353 -1.12 -5.10 -16.10
C SER A 353 -0.32 -6.35 -15.72
N SER A 354 0.38 -6.35 -14.58
CA SER A 354 1.20 -7.50 -14.14
C SER A 354 0.47 -8.84 -14.02
N PRO A 355 -0.85 -8.93 -13.71
CA PRO A 355 -1.54 -10.21 -13.69
C PRO A 355 -1.42 -10.94 -15.03
N PHE A 356 -1.29 -10.25 -16.17
CA PHE A 356 -1.11 -10.86 -17.49
C PHE A 356 0.03 -11.89 -17.55
N PHE A 357 1.09 -11.72 -16.76
CA PHE A 357 2.23 -12.64 -16.73
C PHE A 357 1.93 -13.95 -16.00
N SER A 358 0.82 -14.00 -15.25
CA SER A 358 0.40 -15.20 -14.54
C SER A 358 -0.23 -16.21 -15.50
N PRO A 359 -0.02 -17.53 -15.28
CA PRO A 359 -0.69 -18.56 -16.06
C PRO A 359 -2.22 -18.45 -16.00
N GLU A 360 -2.92 -18.89 -17.06
CA GLU A 360 -4.41 -18.98 -17.10
C GLU A 360 -4.96 -19.77 -15.91
N SER A 361 -4.22 -20.74 -15.37
CA SER A 361 -4.65 -21.50 -14.19
C SER A 361 -4.56 -20.75 -12.86
N VAL A 362 -3.91 -19.58 -12.82
CA VAL A 362 -3.87 -18.67 -11.66
C VAL A 362 -4.90 -17.57 -11.84
N LEU A 363 -4.92 -16.94 -13.03
CA LEU A 363 -5.88 -15.88 -13.35
C LEU A 363 -7.30 -16.39 -13.54
N GLU A 364 -7.41 -17.67 -13.89
CA GLU A 364 -8.62 -18.33 -14.35
C GLU A 364 -9.26 -17.69 -15.62
N ILE A 365 -8.61 -16.70 -16.22
CA ILE A 365 -8.98 -16.03 -17.47
C ILE A 365 -7.85 -16.17 -18.50
N ASP A 366 -8.21 -16.25 -19.79
CA ASP A 366 -7.23 -16.21 -20.89
C ASP A 366 -6.44 -14.88 -20.82
N PRO A 367 -5.10 -14.91 -20.73
CA PRO A 367 -4.28 -13.71 -20.56
C PRO A 367 -4.47 -12.66 -21.67
N GLU A 368 -4.76 -13.08 -22.90
CA GLU A 368 -5.03 -12.14 -24.01
C GLU A 368 -6.41 -11.50 -23.86
N VAL A 369 -7.41 -12.22 -23.35
CA VAL A 369 -8.71 -11.62 -23.02
C VAL A 369 -8.55 -10.61 -21.90
N PHE A 370 -7.78 -10.93 -20.85
CA PHE A 370 -7.46 -10.01 -19.77
C PHE A 370 -6.82 -8.71 -20.29
N LEU A 371 -5.72 -8.81 -21.06
CA LEU A 371 -5.09 -7.62 -21.65
C LEU A 371 -6.04 -6.88 -22.60
N GLY A 372 -6.83 -7.62 -23.38
CA GLY A 372 -7.79 -7.03 -24.30
C GLY A 372 -8.81 -6.15 -23.57
N VAL A 373 -9.36 -6.62 -22.45
CA VAL A 373 -10.34 -5.89 -21.65
C VAL A 373 -9.74 -4.61 -21.06
N ILE A 374 -8.55 -4.68 -20.45
CA ILE A 374 -7.95 -3.48 -19.84
C ILE A 374 -7.47 -2.48 -20.91
N LEU A 375 -7.10 -2.93 -22.11
CA LEU A 375 -6.57 -2.06 -23.16
C LEU A 375 -7.64 -1.50 -24.10
N GLN A 376 -8.78 -2.17 -24.33
CA GLN A 376 -9.74 -1.75 -25.38
C GLN A 376 -10.29 -0.33 -25.18
N ASN A 377 -10.41 0.12 -23.93
CA ASN A 377 -10.78 1.49 -23.58
C ASN A 377 -9.72 2.18 -22.71
N ALA A 378 -8.44 1.81 -22.85
CA ALA A 378 -7.35 2.46 -22.12
C ALA A 378 -7.46 3.99 -22.16
N ALA A 379 -7.17 4.62 -21.02
CA ALA A 379 -7.29 6.06 -20.85
C ALA A 379 -6.38 6.84 -21.80
N ASP A 380 -5.16 6.36 -22.04
CA ASP A 380 -4.33 6.80 -23.17
C ASP A 380 -4.87 6.20 -24.48
N PRO A 381 -5.39 7.01 -25.42
CA PRO A 381 -5.90 6.51 -26.69
C PRO A 381 -4.85 5.77 -27.52
N ALA A 382 -3.55 6.03 -27.32
CA ALA A 382 -2.47 5.33 -28.02
C ALA A 382 -2.35 3.86 -27.59
N LEU A 383 -2.77 3.53 -26.36
CA LEU A 383 -2.77 2.16 -25.82
C LEU A 383 -4.00 1.35 -26.21
N ARG A 384 -5.00 1.97 -26.87
CA ARG A 384 -6.22 1.27 -27.28
C ARG A 384 -5.95 0.27 -28.39
N ILE A 385 -6.16 -1.01 -28.09
CA ILE A 385 -5.89 -2.08 -29.04
C ILE A 385 -6.79 -2.00 -30.29
N PRO A 386 -6.23 -2.25 -31.49
CA PRO A 386 -7.00 -2.40 -32.72
C PRO A 386 -7.72 -3.76 -32.79
N ASP A 387 -8.65 -3.92 -33.73
CA ASP A 387 -9.32 -5.20 -33.99
C ASP A 387 -8.38 -6.21 -34.68
N GLY A 388 -8.57 -7.49 -34.39
CA GLY A 388 -7.90 -8.63 -35.00
C GLY A 388 -6.49 -8.91 -34.50
N VAL A 389 -6.00 -8.21 -33.48
CA VAL A 389 -4.65 -8.42 -32.94
C VAL A 389 -4.64 -9.38 -31.76
N ARG A 390 -3.47 -9.97 -31.50
CA ARG A 390 -3.14 -10.55 -30.21
C ARG A 390 -2.60 -9.44 -29.28
N PRO A 391 -3.31 -9.05 -28.21
CA PRO A 391 -2.96 -7.91 -27.37
C PRO A 391 -1.52 -7.89 -26.87
N SER A 392 -0.99 -9.02 -26.39
CA SER A 392 0.39 -9.09 -25.89
C SER A 392 1.46 -8.80 -26.95
N VAL A 393 1.25 -9.31 -28.17
CA VAL A 393 2.15 -9.09 -29.31
C VAL A 393 2.09 -7.63 -29.74
N TRP A 394 0.87 -7.09 -29.88
CA TRP A 394 0.69 -5.69 -30.24
C TRP A 394 1.32 -4.74 -29.22
N LEU A 395 1.11 -4.99 -27.93
CA LEU A 395 1.68 -4.16 -26.86
C LEU A 395 3.20 -4.17 -26.92
N LYS A 396 3.81 -5.36 -27.03
CA LYS A 396 5.27 -5.51 -27.12
C LYS A 396 5.89 -4.81 -28.34
N GLU A 397 5.19 -4.80 -29.47
CA GLU A 397 5.67 -4.19 -30.71
C GLU A 397 5.57 -2.65 -30.69
N ASN A 398 4.52 -2.09 -30.06
CA ASN A 398 4.24 -0.66 -30.08
C ASN A 398 4.74 0.09 -28.83
N PHE A 399 4.80 -0.60 -27.69
CA PHE A 399 5.14 -0.05 -26.37
C PHE A 399 6.10 -0.99 -25.62
N PRO A 400 7.31 -1.21 -26.13
CA PRO A 400 8.22 -2.21 -25.58
C PRO A 400 8.57 -1.88 -24.12
N LEU A 401 8.31 -2.85 -23.23
CA LEU A 401 8.59 -2.79 -21.78
C LEU A 401 7.80 -1.73 -21.00
N ALA A 402 6.77 -1.11 -21.60
CA ALA A 402 5.99 -0.08 -20.93
C ALA A 402 5.34 -0.62 -19.64
N GLU A 403 4.86 -1.86 -19.68
CA GLU A 403 4.25 -2.57 -18.55
C GLU A 403 5.22 -2.90 -17.40
N ARG A 404 6.52 -2.67 -17.59
CA ARG A 404 7.60 -2.96 -16.64
C ARG A 404 8.56 -1.79 -16.43
N GLU A 405 8.18 -0.56 -16.78
CA GLU A 405 9.09 0.61 -16.73
C GLU A 405 9.81 0.77 -15.38
N ARG A 406 9.13 0.47 -14.27
CA ARG A 406 9.68 0.55 -12.91
C ARG A 406 9.81 -0.80 -12.23
N LEU A 407 9.76 -1.89 -13.00
CA LEU A 407 9.79 -3.25 -12.50
C LEU A 407 11.01 -3.99 -13.06
N MET A 408 11.57 -4.87 -12.25
CA MET A 408 12.67 -5.75 -12.64
C MET A 408 12.24 -7.20 -12.50
N GLU A 409 12.61 -8.03 -13.47
CA GLU A 409 12.48 -9.47 -13.38
C GLU A 409 13.53 -10.03 -12.42
N ILE A 410 13.09 -10.82 -11.46
CA ILE A 410 13.98 -11.66 -10.66
C ILE A 410 14.09 -13.05 -11.29
N PRO A 411 15.10 -13.88 -10.95
CA PRO A 411 15.33 -15.17 -11.60
C PRO A 411 14.14 -16.14 -11.61
N SER A 412 13.18 -15.97 -10.70
CA SER A 412 11.98 -16.80 -10.68
C SER A 412 10.97 -16.43 -11.77
N PHE A 413 11.05 -15.25 -12.39
CA PHE A 413 10.02 -14.76 -13.31
C PHE A 413 9.66 -15.77 -14.41
N PRO A 414 8.36 -16.09 -14.61
CA PRO A 414 7.16 -15.52 -13.96
C PRO A 414 6.69 -16.30 -12.72
N ASP A 415 7.43 -17.29 -12.25
CA ASP A 415 7.05 -18.16 -11.13
C ASP A 415 7.02 -17.40 -9.79
N PRO A 416 5.99 -17.67 -8.96
CA PRO A 416 5.81 -17.02 -7.66
C PRO A 416 6.83 -17.53 -6.63
N THR A 417 7.15 -16.69 -5.67
CA THR A 417 7.96 -16.98 -4.49
C THR A 417 7.32 -16.32 -3.27
N LEU A 418 7.77 -16.63 -2.05
CA LEU A 418 7.33 -15.88 -0.86
C LEU A 418 7.80 -14.42 -0.85
N PHE A 419 8.72 -14.00 -1.75
CA PHE A 419 9.15 -12.61 -1.85
C PHE A 419 8.37 -11.81 -2.92
N SER A 420 8.06 -12.45 -4.05
CA SER A 420 7.35 -11.85 -5.18
C SER A 420 6.41 -12.87 -5.80
N LEU A 421 5.12 -12.53 -5.88
CA LEU A 421 4.06 -13.44 -6.35
C LEU A 421 3.98 -13.55 -7.88
N ASN A 422 4.76 -12.77 -8.61
CA ASN A 422 4.79 -12.78 -10.07
C ASN A 422 6.22 -12.71 -10.64
N GLY A 423 7.24 -12.87 -9.80
CA GLY A 423 8.64 -12.74 -10.19
C GLY A 423 9.06 -11.32 -10.62
N LEU A 424 8.24 -10.30 -10.34
CA LEU A 424 8.57 -8.90 -10.57
C LEU A 424 8.81 -8.19 -9.24
N VAL A 425 9.80 -7.30 -9.22
CA VAL A 425 10.12 -6.46 -8.07
C VAL A 425 10.17 -4.99 -8.46
N PHE A 426 9.84 -4.12 -7.51
CA PHE A 426 9.89 -2.67 -7.70
C PHE A 426 11.33 -2.18 -7.78
N ASN A 427 11.71 -1.68 -8.94
CA ASN A 427 13.04 -1.17 -9.19
C ASN A 427 13.01 -0.06 -10.25
N PRO A 428 12.90 1.22 -9.84
CA PRO A 428 12.98 2.34 -10.76
C PRO A 428 14.26 2.33 -11.63
N PRO A 429 14.20 2.83 -12.88
CA PRO A 429 15.37 2.88 -13.76
C PRO A 429 16.53 3.68 -13.16
N GLY A 430 17.75 3.16 -13.33
CA GLY A 430 18.97 3.82 -12.87
C GLY A 430 19.28 3.67 -11.39
N GLU A 431 18.41 3.00 -10.63
CA GLU A 431 18.66 2.69 -9.21
C GLU A 431 19.30 1.32 -9.02
N ARG A 432 19.96 1.15 -7.86
CA ARG A 432 20.44 -0.16 -7.44
C ARG A 432 19.27 -1.10 -7.15
N VAL A 433 19.53 -2.40 -7.27
CA VAL A 433 18.54 -3.45 -7.02
C VAL A 433 17.89 -3.27 -5.64
N MET A 434 16.56 -3.15 -5.63
CA MET A 434 15.70 -2.95 -4.45
C MET A 434 15.94 -1.65 -3.67
N GLU A 435 16.70 -0.68 -4.18
CA GLU A 435 17.08 0.52 -3.42
C GLU A 435 15.87 1.32 -2.93
N SER A 436 14.91 1.65 -3.81
CA SER A 436 13.68 2.35 -3.43
C SER A 436 12.77 1.51 -2.52
N ALA A 437 12.70 0.19 -2.73
CA ALA A 437 11.88 -0.68 -1.89
C ALA A 437 12.46 -0.81 -0.47
N ASN A 438 13.79 -0.93 -0.35
CA ASN A 438 14.50 -0.91 0.92
C ASN A 438 14.40 0.45 1.61
N ALA A 439 14.43 1.56 0.86
CA ALA A 439 14.21 2.88 1.40
C ALA A 439 12.80 3.03 2.00
N LEU A 440 11.77 2.60 1.26
CA LEU A 440 10.39 2.55 1.77
C LEU A 440 10.31 1.72 3.05
N ALA A 441 10.87 0.51 3.07
CA ALA A 441 10.84 -0.36 4.23
C ALA A 441 11.58 0.23 5.45
N ALA A 442 12.73 0.86 5.23
CA ALA A 442 13.45 1.60 6.27
C ALA A 442 12.60 2.74 6.83
N PHE A 443 11.92 3.51 5.98
CA PHE A 443 11.01 4.55 6.44
C PHE A 443 9.84 3.97 7.25
N GLN A 444 9.19 2.93 6.76
CA GLN A 444 8.03 2.30 7.40
C GLN A 444 8.39 1.72 8.78
N THR A 445 9.53 1.03 8.88
CA THR A 445 10.06 0.50 10.14
C THR A 445 10.64 1.58 11.07
N SER A 446 10.79 2.82 10.59
CA SER A 446 11.13 3.97 11.42
C SER A 446 9.91 4.63 12.08
N LEU A 447 8.70 4.26 11.67
CA LEU A 447 7.46 4.78 12.24
C LEU A 447 7.12 4.05 13.53
N ASN A 448 6.60 4.79 14.51
CA ASN A 448 6.09 4.23 15.74
C ASN A 448 4.73 4.87 16.06
N VAL A 449 3.86 4.09 16.72
CA VAL A 449 2.54 4.53 17.10
C VAL A 449 2.69 5.69 18.11
N PRO A 450 2.14 6.89 17.82
CA PRO A 450 2.22 7.99 18.77
C PRO A 450 1.43 7.63 20.05
N PRO A 451 1.91 8.02 21.24
CA PRO A 451 1.21 7.73 22.47
C PRO A 451 -0.19 8.36 22.47
N ASN A 452 -1.18 7.63 22.97
CA ASN A 452 -2.53 8.15 23.10
C ASN A 452 -2.57 9.27 24.15
N ARG A 453 -2.80 10.52 23.71
CA ARG A 453 -2.85 11.72 24.55
C ARG A 453 -4.27 12.29 24.68
N THR A 454 -5.31 11.49 24.40
CA THR A 454 -6.68 11.99 24.52
C THR A 454 -7.09 12.20 25.99
N PRO A 455 -8.00 13.14 26.29
CA PRO A 455 -8.53 13.34 27.64
C PRO A 455 -9.13 12.06 28.25
N GLU A 456 -9.74 11.21 27.42
CA GLU A 456 -10.30 9.92 27.82
C GLU A 456 -9.20 8.98 28.31
N ASN A 457 -8.06 8.91 27.60
CA ASN A 457 -6.93 8.09 28.02
C ASN A 457 -6.32 8.60 29.33
N PHE A 458 -6.18 9.93 29.49
CA PHE A 458 -5.73 10.51 30.76
C PHE A 458 -6.66 10.16 31.93
N THR A 459 -7.98 10.20 31.70
CA THR A 459 -8.98 9.80 32.70
C THR A 459 -8.87 8.30 33.03
N ALA A 460 -8.63 7.46 32.02
CA ALA A 460 -8.45 6.02 32.19
C ALA A 460 -7.17 5.70 33.00
N LEU A 461 -6.07 6.39 32.74
CA LEU A 461 -4.82 6.25 33.50
C LEU A 461 -5.02 6.64 34.97
N ILE A 462 -5.58 7.82 35.25
CA ILE A 462 -5.78 8.32 36.63
C ILE A 462 -6.73 7.43 37.44
N SER A 463 -7.78 6.89 36.80
CA SER A 463 -8.74 6.00 37.46
C SER A 463 -8.22 4.56 37.66
N GLY A 464 -6.99 4.26 37.21
CA GLY A 464 -6.42 2.91 37.20
C GLY A 464 -7.15 1.96 36.24
N ALA A 465 -7.96 2.47 35.32
CA ALA A 465 -8.70 1.65 34.36
C ALA A 465 -7.76 0.93 33.38
N VAL A 466 -6.67 1.58 32.97
CA VAL A 466 -5.65 0.98 32.09
C VAL A 466 -4.99 -0.23 32.76
N GLN A 467 -4.61 -0.11 34.04
CA GLN A 467 -4.02 -1.22 34.80
C GLN A 467 -4.99 -2.41 34.92
N ARG A 468 -6.24 -2.16 35.33
CA ARG A 468 -7.28 -3.21 35.38
C ARG A 468 -7.53 -3.84 34.02
N GLY A 469 -7.45 -3.06 32.94
CA GLY A 469 -7.51 -3.56 31.57
C GLY A 469 -6.36 -4.50 31.23
N GLY A 470 -5.13 -4.14 31.62
CA GLY A 470 -3.94 -4.99 31.46
C GLY A 470 -4.06 -6.30 32.26
N GLU A 471 -4.58 -6.27 33.49
CA GLU A 471 -4.85 -7.48 34.27
C GLU A 471 -5.86 -8.41 33.56
N VAL A 472 -6.92 -7.84 32.98
CA VAL A 472 -7.89 -8.61 32.16
C VAL A 472 -7.22 -9.16 30.90
N PHE A 473 -6.36 -8.38 30.25
CA PHE A 473 -5.64 -8.80 29.04
C PHE A 473 -4.77 -10.03 29.29
N LEU A 474 -4.01 -10.04 30.38
CA LEU A 474 -3.20 -11.19 30.79
C LEU A 474 -4.07 -12.37 31.24
N ALA A 475 -5.10 -12.12 32.06
CA ALA A 475 -6.00 -13.18 32.53
C ALA A 475 -6.78 -13.85 31.38
N ALA A 476 -7.09 -13.09 30.33
CA ALA A 476 -7.72 -13.58 29.10
C ALA A 476 -6.73 -14.19 28.11
N LYS A 477 -5.43 -14.24 28.44
CA LYS A 477 -4.36 -14.78 27.59
C LYS A 477 -4.22 -14.07 26.25
N CYS A 478 -4.62 -12.80 26.17
CA CYS A 478 -4.45 -12.02 24.94
C CYS A 478 -2.97 -11.88 24.58
N ASN A 479 -2.08 -11.92 25.57
CA ASN A 479 -0.62 -11.90 25.41
C ASN A 479 -0.01 -13.20 24.88
N GLU A 480 -0.78 -14.26 24.59
CA GLU A 480 -0.26 -15.46 23.91
C GLU A 480 0.03 -15.18 22.43
N CYS A 481 -0.82 -14.38 21.77
CA CYS A 481 -0.62 -13.93 20.38
C CYS A 481 -0.20 -12.45 20.29
N HIS A 482 -0.63 -11.61 21.24
CA HIS A 482 -0.29 -10.18 21.26
C HIS A 482 0.84 -9.89 22.24
N ILE A 483 2.04 -10.36 21.91
CA ILE A 483 3.21 -10.31 22.78
C ILE A 483 3.85 -8.91 22.77
N PRO A 484 4.04 -8.25 23.93
CA PRO A 484 4.77 -6.99 24.01
C PRO A 484 6.23 -7.11 23.54
N PRO A 485 6.85 -6.01 23.08
CA PRO A 485 6.33 -4.64 23.08
C PRO A 485 5.61 -4.25 21.77
N TYR A 486 5.59 -5.14 20.77
CA TYR A 486 4.98 -4.91 19.46
C TYR A 486 3.57 -5.49 19.33
N PHE A 487 3.09 -6.21 20.35
CA PHE A 487 1.75 -6.82 20.41
C PHE A 487 1.46 -7.80 19.27
N THR A 488 2.48 -8.58 18.90
CA THR A 488 2.42 -9.65 17.90
C THR A 488 3.38 -10.78 18.29
N ASP A 489 3.03 -12.02 17.98
CA ASP A 489 3.89 -13.20 18.09
C ASP A 489 4.57 -13.55 16.76
N ARG A 490 4.26 -12.80 15.70
CA ARG A 490 4.76 -12.97 14.33
C ARG A 490 4.35 -14.28 13.68
N VAL A 491 3.29 -14.92 14.17
CA VAL A 491 2.78 -16.18 13.64
C VAL A 491 1.47 -15.95 12.89
N ILE A 492 1.32 -16.67 11.78
CA ILE A 492 0.04 -16.74 11.08
C ILE A 492 -0.79 -17.87 11.71
N HIS A 493 -1.83 -17.47 12.44
CA HIS A 493 -2.79 -18.40 13.02
C HIS A 493 -3.84 -18.86 12.00
N THR A 494 -4.37 -20.08 12.19
CA THR A 494 -5.35 -20.69 11.28
C THR A 494 -6.76 -20.10 11.45
N VAL A 495 -7.64 -20.26 10.45
CA VAL A 495 -9.04 -19.81 10.59
C VAL A 495 -9.77 -20.67 11.61
N ASP A 496 -9.49 -21.96 11.65
CA ASP A 496 -10.09 -22.88 12.63
C ASP A 496 -9.74 -22.48 14.07
N GLU A 497 -8.54 -21.95 14.31
CA GLU A 497 -8.12 -21.39 15.59
C GLU A 497 -8.82 -20.06 15.92
N LEU A 498 -8.85 -19.12 14.96
CA LEU A 498 -9.32 -17.75 15.19
C LEU A 498 -10.84 -17.57 15.05
N GLY A 499 -11.53 -18.44 14.32
CA GLY A 499 -12.96 -18.33 14.02
C GLY A 499 -13.35 -17.14 13.15
N VAL A 500 -12.42 -16.63 12.32
CA VAL A 500 -12.61 -15.44 11.46
C VAL A 500 -13.13 -15.80 10.05
N ASN A 501 -13.46 -14.79 9.24
CA ASN A 501 -13.90 -15.00 7.86
C ASN A 501 -12.75 -15.57 7.00
N PRO A 502 -12.91 -16.73 6.34
CA PRO A 502 -11.84 -17.39 5.59
C PRO A 502 -11.58 -16.82 4.20
N VAL A 503 -12.40 -15.89 3.68
CA VAL A 503 -12.30 -15.44 2.27
C VAL A 503 -10.89 -14.92 1.97
N ARG A 504 -10.36 -14.02 2.79
CA ARG A 504 -9.02 -13.44 2.61
C ARG A 504 -7.92 -14.48 2.80
N GLY A 505 -8.10 -15.37 3.76
CA GLY A 505 -7.17 -16.45 4.04
C GLY A 505 -7.02 -17.50 2.96
N LYS A 506 -8.08 -17.66 2.16
CA LYS A 506 -8.09 -18.53 0.98
C LYS A 506 -7.59 -17.82 -0.27
N ALA A 507 -7.38 -16.50 -0.21
CA ALA A 507 -6.82 -15.78 -1.33
C ALA A 507 -5.45 -16.38 -1.67
N ARG A 508 -5.14 -16.47 -2.96
CA ARG A 508 -3.85 -16.98 -3.45
C ARG A 508 -3.52 -18.44 -3.07
N ASN A 509 -4.47 -19.23 -2.56
CA ASN A 509 -4.31 -20.69 -2.42
C ASN A 509 -3.93 -21.38 -3.75
N SER A 510 -4.29 -20.77 -4.89
CA SER A 510 -3.90 -21.24 -6.22
C SER A 510 -2.38 -21.24 -6.44
N LEU A 511 -1.61 -20.53 -5.60
CA LEU A 511 -0.15 -20.52 -5.62
C LEU A 511 0.48 -21.71 -4.87
N GLN A 512 -0.29 -22.43 -4.05
CA GLN A 512 0.23 -23.57 -3.29
C GLN A 512 0.77 -24.65 -4.24
N GLY A 513 2.00 -25.12 -3.97
CA GLY A 513 2.70 -26.07 -4.82
C GLY A 513 3.30 -25.47 -6.11
N ARG A 514 3.25 -24.14 -6.27
CA ARG A 514 3.87 -23.40 -7.38
C ARG A 514 5.01 -22.49 -6.95
N LEU A 515 5.20 -22.31 -5.64
CA LEU A 515 6.27 -21.47 -5.11
C LEU A 515 7.63 -22.09 -5.42
N VAL A 516 8.55 -21.25 -5.91
CA VAL A 516 9.95 -21.61 -6.09
C VAL A 516 10.82 -20.84 -5.08
N ALA A 517 12.08 -21.26 -4.95
CA ALA A 517 13.02 -20.61 -4.04
C ALA A 517 13.24 -19.14 -4.44
N ALA A 518 13.09 -18.22 -3.48
CA ALA A 518 13.30 -16.81 -3.71
C ALA A 518 14.80 -16.48 -3.76
N ARG A 519 15.22 -15.85 -4.86
CA ARG A 519 16.58 -15.34 -5.06
C ARG A 519 16.49 -13.94 -5.63
N LEU A 520 17.37 -13.04 -5.16
CA LEU A 520 17.45 -11.68 -5.64
C LEU A 520 18.82 -11.43 -6.28
N PRO A 521 18.92 -10.62 -7.33
CA PRO A 521 20.20 -10.06 -7.74
C PRO A 521 20.83 -9.27 -6.58
N ALA A 522 22.15 -9.25 -6.51
CA ALA A 522 22.87 -8.52 -5.48
C ALA A 522 22.50 -7.02 -5.47
N PHE A 523 22.38 -6.44 -4.28
CA PHE A 523 21.91 -5.06 -4.11
C PHE A 523 22.90 -3.99 -4.57
N ASP A 524 24.13 -4.35 -4.94
CA ASP A 524 25.10 -3.43 -5.53
C ASP A 524 24.90 -3.22 -7.04
N LEU A 525 24.11 -4.07 -7.69
CA LEU A 525 23.89 -4.03 -9.13
C LEU A 525 22.90 -2.93 -9.52
N VAL A 526 23.04 -2.40 -10.73
CA VAL A 526 22.10 -1.48 -11.39
C VAL A 526 21.66 -2.12 -12.70
N GLY A 527 20.37 -2.05 -13.03
CA GLY A 527 19.83 -2.65 -14.25
C GLY A 527 20.34 -1.97 -15.55
N PRO A 528 20.35 -2.68 -16.69
CA PRO A 528 19.98 -4.09 -16.88
C PRO A 528 21.04 -5.05 -16.33
N LEU A 529 20.60 -6.18 -15.79
CA LEU A 529 21.47 -7.14 -15.11
C LEU A 529 22.31 -7.95 -16.11
N PRO A 530 23.57 -8.28 -15.78
CA PRO A 530 24.36 -9.23 -16.55
C PRO A 530 23.79 -10.65 -16.41
N ALA A 531 24.04 -11.51 -17.41
CA ALA A 531 23.53 -12.88 -17.42
C ALA A 531 24.06 -13.75 -16.26
N ASP A 532 25.23 -13.41 -15.73
CA ASP A 532 25.91 -14.04 -14.60
C ASP A 532 25.87 -13.17 -13.34
N ALA A 533 24.85 -12.31 -13.21
CA ALA A 533 24.67 -11.46 -12.05
C ALA A 533 24.80 -12.25 -10.73
N PRO A 534 25.58 -11.77 -9.75
CA PRO A 534 25.63 -12.38 -8.43
C PRO A 534 24.23 -12.36 -7.81
N MET A 535 23.87 -13.46 -7.15
CA MET A 535 22.55 -13.67 -6.56
C MET A 535 22.67 -13.85 -5.05
N ILE A 536 21.66 -13.38 -4.35
CA ILE A 536 21.42 -13.51 -2.92
C ILE A 536 20.28 -14.51 -2.74
N ASP A 537 20.54 -15.58 -2.00
CA ASP A 537 19.51 -16.53 -1.59
C ASP A 537 18.77 -15.98 -0.36
N LEU A 538 17.44 -15.94 -0.41
CA LEU A 538 16.66 -15.48 0.73
C LEU A 538 16.41 -16.64 1.70
N PRO A 539 16.70 -16.47 3.00
CA PRO A 539 16.47 -17.51 3.98
C PRO A 539 14.96 -17.75 4.19
N PRO A 540 14.57 -18.92 4.73
CA PRO A 540 13.23 -19.17 5.23
C PRO A 540 12.71 -18.04 6.12
N ALA A 541 11.40 -17.79 6.06
CA ALA A 541 10.76 -16.91 7.03
C ALA A 541 11.00 -17.41 8.46
N GLU A 542 11.03 -16.48 9.41
CA GLU A 542 11.18 -16.83 10.83
C GLU A 542 10.09 -17.85 11.23
N GLY A 543 10.50 -18.94 11.88
CA GLY A 543 9.59 -20.01 12.30
C GLY A 543 9.17 -21.00 11.21
N THR A 544 9.74 -20.94 10.00
CA THR A 544 9.45 -21.89 8.90
C THR A 544 10.67 -22.71 8.50
N ASP A 545 10.44 -23.95 8.05
CA ASP A 545 11.50 -24.86 7.59
C ASP A 545 11.92 -24.62 6.12
N ASP A 546 11.05 -24.01 5.31
CA ASP A 546 11.28 -23.73 3.88
C ASP A 546 10.53 -22.50 3.36
N ASN A 547 10.88 -22.07 2.15
CA ASN A 547 10.25 -20.98 1.39
C ASN A 547 9.43 -21.46 0.18
N LEU A 548 9.06 -22.75 0.17
CA LEU A 548 8.42 -23.42 -0.96
C LEU A 548 6.94 -23.72 -0.72
N HIS A 549 6.49 -23.48 0.50
CA HIS A 549 5.10 -23.62 0.88
C HIS A 549 4.61 -22.32 1.48
N LEU A 550 3.36 -21.95 1.17
CA LEU A 550 2.71 -20.97 2.01
C LEU A 550 2.72 -21.53 3.45
N PRO A 551 2.94 -20.69 4.48
CA PRO A 551 2.75 -21.10 5.85
C PRO A 551 1.37 -21.76 6.00
N PRO A 552 1.16 -22.63 7.00
CA PRO A 552 -0.17 -23.14 7.33
C PRO A 552 -1.11 -21.95 7.55
N GLY A 553 -1.79 -21.55 6.48
CA GLY A 553 -2.47 -20.26 6.44
C GLY A 553 -3.88 -20.38 6.97
N LEU A 554 -4.59 -19.26 6.89
CA LEU A 554 -6.03 -19.09 7.08
C LEU A 554 -6.92 -19.93 6.12
N SER A 555 -6.35 -20.87 5.36
CA SER A 555 -7.07 -21.80 4.49
C SER A 555 -7.29 -23.19 5.09
N GLN A 556 -6.59 -23.49 6.19
CA GLN A 556 -6.85 -24.66 7.04
C GLN A 556 -7.78 -24.32 8.19
#